data_AF-A0A7X3T868-F1
#
_entry.id   AF-A0A7X3T868-F1
#
_cell.length_a   1.000
_cell.length_b   1.000
_cell.length_c   1.000
_cell.angle_alpha   90.00
_cell.angle_beta   90.00
_cell.angle_gamma   90.00
#
_symmetry.space_group_name_H-M   'P 1'
#
loop_
_entity.id
_entity.type
_entity.pdbx_description
1 polymer ?
#
loop_
_entity_poly.entity_id
_entity_poly.type
_entity_poly.pdbx_seq_one_letter_code
_entity_poly.pdbx_strand_id
1 'polypeptide(L)'
;MDRQLIRFGIVIFIAVSIKCFINGYEYITTTLVMMMVPFVYYAILDKWSGRQCVKWTLAAGLGSGVAIFFSLIMLCFQIGAAKDGFMDGVEHVIWSFGKRTYGEAEDFPPVYAASLNAGTLSVVITYMNGVFFNLNNYLSISNDFVSNFLLKIRYYYLIVLFIAMSALLWRGNAERRHHYIALIWATWFSMLAPLSWFVIFKAHSYIHTHMSFLLWQMPFMLFGFAVLGSTVIAWTKGTKQKGSMEGL
;
A
#
# COMPACT_ATOMS: atom_id res chain seq x y z
N MET A 1 25.51 -14.17 -9.47
CA MET A 1 24.56 -13.06 -9.35
C MET A 1 23.39 -13.20 -10.32
N ASP A 2 23.61 -13.47 -11.61
CA ASP A 2 22.52 -13.52 -12.60
C ASP A 2 21.51 -14.67 -12.37
N ARG A 3 21.99 -15.85 -11.92
CA ARG A 3 21.10 -16.96 -11.55
C ARG A 3 20.15 -16.63 -10.37
N GLN A 4 20.58 -15.77 -9.45
CA GLN A 4 19.73 -15.34 -8.32
C GLN A 4 18.65 -14.35 -8.80
N LEU A 5 18.99 -13.42 -9.69
CA LEU A 5 18.03 -12.50 -10.30
C LEU A 5 16.95 -13.24 -11.08
N ILE A 6 17.34 -14.25 -11.87
CA ILE A 6 16.38 -15.09 -12.62
C ILE A 6 15.46 -15.84 -11.67
N ARG A 7 16.01 -16.52 -10.65
CA ARG A 7 15.21 -17.22 -9.63
C ARG A 7 14.23 -16.28 -8.95
N PHE A 8 14.68 -15.08 -8.60
CA PHE A 8 13.86 -14.07 -7.97
C PHE A 8 12.71 -13.61 -8.88
N GLY A 9 12.99 -13.31 -10.15
CA GLY A 9 11.97 -12.97 -11.14
C GLY A 9 10.94 -14.10 -11.33
N ILE A 10 11.37 -15.35 -11.35
CA ILE A 10 10.48 -16.54 -11.43
C ILE A 10 9.58 -16.62 -10.19
N VAL A 11 10.13 -16.41 -8.99
CA VAL A 11 9.32 -16.43 -7.75
C VAL A 11 8.27 -15.32 -7.77
N ILE A 12 8.64 -14.11 -8.21
CA ILE A 12 7.66 -13.02 -8.40
C ILE A 12 6.60 -13.39 -9.42
N PHE A 13 7.00 -13.95 -10.56
CA PHE A 13 6.06 -14.37 -11.60
C PHE A 13 5.03 -15.34 -11.03
N ILE A 14 5.48 -16.37 -10.30
CA ILE A 14 4.60 -17.36 -9.67
C ILE A 14 3.68 -16.69 -8.65
N ALA A 15 4.22 -15.88 -7.73
CA ALA A 15 3.44 -15.25 -6.67
C ALA A 15 2.38 -14.28 -7.21
N VAL A 16 2.73 -13.45 -8.20
CA VAL A 16 1.80 -12.52 -8.85
C VAL A 16 0.76 -13.28 -9.67
N SER A 17 1.12 -14.36 -10.36
CA SER A 17 0.16 -15.21 -11.09
C SER A 17 -0.85 -15.85 -10.14
N ILE A 18 -0.39 -16.42 -9.02
CA ILE A 18 -1.26 -16.98 -7.98
C ILE A 18 -2.22 -15.91 -7.46
N LYS A 19 -1.72 -14.70 -7.16
CA LYS A 19 -2.56 -13.58 -6.75
C LYS A 19 -3.63 -13.30 -7.80
N CYS A 20 -3.24 -13.11 -9.07
CA CYS A 20 -4.17 -12.79 -10.15
C CYS A 20 -5.22 -13.89 -10.36
N PHE A 21 -4.88 -15.16 -10.16
CA PHE A 21 -5.83 -16.26 -10.33
C PHE A 21 -6.78 -16.44 -9.14
N ILE A 22 -6.34 -16.17 -7.92
CA ILE A 22 -7.19 -16.34 -6.72
C ILE A 22 -8.10 -15.13 -6.50
N ASN A 23 -7.58 -13.91 -6.63
CA ASN A 23 -8.30 -12.69 -6.28
C ASN A 23 -8.55 -11.74 -7.45
N GLY A 24 -8.22 -12.15 -8.67
CA GLY A 24 -8.35 -11.29 -9.84
C GLY A 24 -7.36 -10.12 -9.82
N TYR A 25 -7.81 -8.98 -10.35
CA TYR A 25 -6.99 -7.77 -10.51
C TYR A 25 -7.22 -6.76 -9.39
N GLU A 26 -8.07 -7.10 -8.43
CA GLU A 26 -8.40 -6.32 -7.26
C GLU A 26 -7.11 -5.99 -6.50
N TYR A 27 -6.88 -4.70 -6.29
CA TYR A 27 -5.73 -4.15 -5.58
C TYR A 27 -4.36 -4.50 -6.19
N ILE A 28 -4.30 -4.79 -7.51
CA ILE A 28 -3.04 -5.19 -8.16
C ILE A 28 -1.92 -4.16 -8.00
N THR A 29 -2.20 -2.87 -8.17
CA THR A 29 -1.18 -1.81 -8.03
C THR A 29 -0.66 -1.74 -6.60
N THR A 30 -1.55 -1.86 -5.61
CA THR A 30 -1.17 -1.96 -4.19
C THR A 30 -0.24 -3.14 -3.95
N THR A 31 -0.57 -4.32 -4.48
CA THR A 31 0.28 -5.53 -4.34
C THR A 31 1.66 -5.32 -4.95
N LEU A 32 1.74 -4.75 -6.17
CA LEU A 32 3.01 -4.53 -6.87
C LEU A 32 3.91 -3.52 -6.15
N VAL A 33 3.34 -2.47 -5.56
CA VAL A 33 4.13 -1.51 -4.79
C VAL A 33 4.51 -2.11 -3.43
N MET A 34 3.59 -2.83 -2.78
CA MET A 34 3.82 -3.49 -1.50
C MET A 34 4.98 -4.49 -1.56
N MET A 35 5.08 -5.30 -2.61
CA MET A 35 6.19 -6.26 -2.76
C MET A 35 7.57 -5.58 -2.89
N MET A 36 7.61 -4.30 -3.25
CA MET A 36 8.84 -3.51 -3.36
C MET A 36 9.27 -2.88 -2.02
N VAL A 37 8.44 -2.94 -0.97
CA VAL A 37 8.79 -2.33 0.33
C VAL A 37 10.02 -2.99 0.96
N PRO A 38 10.16 -4.34 1.00
CA PRO A 38 11.39 -4.98 1.47
C PRO A 38 12.61 -4.60 0.63
N PHE A 39 12.45 -4.35 -0.68
CA PHE A 39 13.55 -3.89 -1.55
C PHE A 39 14.09 -2.54 -1.09
N VAL A 40 13.21 -1.59 -0.79
CA VAL A 40 13.61 -0.28 -0.28
C VAL A 40 14.31 -0.42 1.08
N TYR A 41 13.79 -1.26 1.97
CA TYR A 41 14.41 -1.52 3.26
C TYR A 41 15.85 -2.03 3.12
N TYR A 42 16.06 -3.11 2.37
CA TYR A 42 17.38 -3.73 2.22
C TYR A 42 18.33 -2.90 1.35
N ALA A 43 17.82 -2.19 0.34
CA ALA A 43 18.66 -1.29 -0.45
C ALA A 43 19.31 -0.20 0.41
N ILE A 44 18.59 0.31 1.41
CA ILE A 44 19.11 1.30 2.35
C ILE A 44 19.99 0.66 3.41
N LEU A 45 19.54 -0.46 4.00
CA LEU A 45 20.26 -1.14 5.08
C LEU A 45 21.63 -1.64 4.62
N ASP A 46 21.67 -2.33 3.46
CA ASP A 46 22.87 -2.95 2.91
C ASP A 46 23.63 -2.03 1.95
N LYS A 47 23.19 -0.77 1.81
CA LYS A 47 23.81 0.27 0.97
C LYS A 47 24.02 -0.20 -0.48
N TRP A 48 22.96 -0.71 -1.10
CA TRP A 48 23.02 -1.18 -2.48
C TRP A 48 23.47 -0.06 -3.43
N SER A 49 24.33 -0.42 -4.38
CA SER A 49 24.67 0.45 -5.49
C SER A 49 23.45 0.69 -6.39
N GLY A 50 23.38 1.83 -7.08
CA GLY A 50 22.28 2.12 -8.01
C GLY A 50 22.10 1.04 -9.09
N ARG A 51 23.20 0.43 -9.55
CA ARG A 51 23.15 -0.71 -10.49
C ARG A 51 22.48 -1.94 -9.89
N GLN A 52 22.71 -2.24 -8.60
CA GLN A 52 22.01 -3.33 -7.92
C GLN A 52 20.52 -3.02 -7.81
N CYS A 53 20.14 -1.82 -7.37
CA CYS A 53 18.74 -1.41 -7.29
C CYS A 53 18.03 -1.59 -8.63
N VAL A 54 18.60 -1.08 -9.73
CA VAL A 54 18.03 -1.21 -11.07
C VAL A 54 17.87 -2.68 -11.47
N LYS A 55 18.90 -3.53 -11.27
CA LYS A 55 18.82 -4.96 -11.64
C LYS A 55 17.68 -5.68 -10.92
N TRP A 56 17.54 -5.47 -9.61
CA TRP A 56 16.52 -6.13 -8.81
C TRP A 56 15.11 -5.60 -9.11
N THR A 57 14.97 -4.28 -9.30
CA THR A 57 13.71 -3.67 -9.72
C THR A 57 13.30 -4.14 -11.11
N LEU A 58 14.23 -4.26 -12.07
CA LEU A 58 13.93 -4.81 -13.40
C LEU A 58 13.51 -6.27 -13.32
N ALA A 59 14.19 -7.10 -12.51
CA ALA A 59 13.78 -8.48 -12.31
C ALA A 59 12.36 -8.59 -11.72
N ALA A 60 12.02 -7.75 -10.75
CA ALA A 60 10.68 -7.68 -10.18
C ALA A 60 9.63 -7.18 -11.19
N GLY A 61 9.95 -6.11 -11.93
CA GLY A 61 9.08 -5.53 -12.95
C GLY A 61 8.81 -6.50 -14.10
N LEU A 62 9.84 -7.19 -14.60
CA LEU A 62 9.69 -8.20 -15.65
C LEU A 62 8.88 -9.41 -15.14
N GLY A 63 9.21 -9.96 -13.97
CA GLY A 63 8.49 -11.10 -13.41
C GLY A 63 7.00 -10.81 -13.20
N SER A 64 6.68 -9.65 -12.62
CA SER A 64 5.30 -9.24 -12.39
C SER A 64 4.56 -8.83 -13.67
N GLY A 65 5.23 -8.13 -14.59
CA GLY A 65 4.67 -7.74 -15.88
C GLY A 65 4.30 -8.94 -16.75
N VAL A 66 5.18 -9.94 -16.83
CA VAL A 66 4.91 -11.20 -17.55
C VAL A 66 3.75 -11.96 -16.88
N ALA A 67 3.69 -12.01 -15.54
CA ALA A 67 2.58 -12.64 -14.82
C ALA A 67 1.23 -11.98 -15.11
N ILE A 68 1.17 -10.64 -15.06
CA ILE A 68 -0.05 -9.88 -15.34
C ILE A 68 -0.47 -10.08 -16.79
N PHE A 69 0.46 -9.96 -17.73
CA PHE A 69 0.18 -10.17 -19.15
C PHE A 69 -0.34 -11.58 -19.43
N PHE A 70 0.31 -12.60 -18.88
CA PHE A 70 -0.16 -13.98 -18.97
C PHE A 70 -1.56 -14.16 -18.37
N SER A 71 -1.82 -13.59 -17.19
CA SER A 71 -3.14 -13.66 -16.55
C SER A 71 -4.23 -12.96 -17.37
N LEU A 72 -3.91 -11.84 -18.05
CA LEU A 72 -4.86 -11.11 -18.91
C LEU A 72 -5.19 -11.92 -20.16
N ILE A 73 -4.19 -12.53 -20.79
CA ILE A 73 -4.41 -13.46 -21.92
C ILE A 73 -5.34 -14.60 -21.49
N MET A 74 -5.06 -15.23 -20.34
CA MET A 74 -5.89 -16.29 -19.80
C MET A 74 -7.33 -15.82 -19.55
N LEU A 75 -7.52 -14.62 -19.00
CA LEU A 75 -8.85 -14.03 -18.81
C LEU A 75 -9.57 -13.83 -20.15
N CYS A 76 -8.88 -13.31 -21.17
CA CYS A 76 -9.47 -13.13 -22.49
C CYS A 76 -9.90 -14.46 -23.11
N PHE A 77 -9.10 -15.53 -22.96
CA PHE A 77 -9.50 -16.87 -23.38
C PHE A 77 -10.71 -17.40 -22.62
N GLN A 78 -10.76 -17.21 -21.30
CA GLN A 78 -11.89 -17.66 -20.47
C GLN A 78 -13.19 -16.97 -20.87
N ILE A 79 -13.16 -15.66 -21.10
CA ILE A 79 -14.34 -14.90 -21.54
C ILE A 79 -14.71 -15.27 -22.98
N GLY A 80 -13.73 -15.39 -23.86
CA GLY A 80 -13.98 -15.75 -25.26
C GLY A 80 -14.57 -17.14 -25.41
N ALA A 81 -14.16 -18.10 -24.57
CA ALA A 81 -14.78 -19.42 -24.51
C ALA A 81 -16.26 -19.39 -24.05
N ALA A 82 -16.68 -18.32 -23.36
CA ALA A 82 -18.05 -18.13 -22.88
C ALA A 82 -18.92 -17.23 -23.79
N LYS A 83 -18.30 -16.43 -24.67
CA LYS A 83 -18.96 -15.42 -25.52
C LYS A 83 -18.68 -15.55 -27.02
N ASP A 84 -18.02 -16.64 -27.43
CA ASP A 84 -17.66 -17.02 -28.80
C ASP A 84 -16.50 -16.27 -29.48
N GLY A 85 -15.73 -15.42 -28.77
CA GLY A 85 -14.58 -14.72 -29.34
C GLY A 85 -13.52 -14.20 -28.36
N PHE A 86 -12.23 -14.37 -28.68
CA PHE A 86 -11.13 -13.79 -27.87
C PHE A 86 -11.24 -12.26 -27.75
N MET A 87 -11.75 -11.60 -28.79
CA MET A 87 -11.94 -10.15 -28.80
C MET A 87 -12.98 -9.67 -27.78
N ASP A 88 -14.01 -10.47 -27.48
CA ASP A 88 -14.95 -10.16 -26.38
C ASP A 88 -14.25 -10.10 -25.03
N GLY A 89 -13.20 -10.92 -24.85
CA GLY A 89 -12.34 -10.88 -23.69
C GLY A 89 -11.54 -9.57 -23.60
N VAL A 90 -10.97 -9.14 -24.72
CA VAL A 90 -10.22 -7.87 -24.81
C VAL A 90 -11.13 -6.68 -24.54
N GLU A 91 -12.30 -6.63 -25.18
CA GLU A 91 -13.31 -5.60 -24.98
C GLU A 91 -13.78 -5.56 -23.52
N HIS A 92 -14.00 -6.74 -22.91
CA HIS A 92 -14.35 -6.83 -21.50
C HIS A 92 -13.26 -6.25 -20.58
N VAL A 93 -11.98 -6.49 -20.88
CA VAL A 93 -10.85 -5.93 -20.12
C VAL A 93 -10.81 -4.41 -20.25
N ILE A 94 -10.91 -3.88 -21.47
CA ILE A 94 -10.90 -2.43 -21.72
C ILE A 94 -12.08 -1.77 -21.00
N TRP A 95 -13.28 -2.31 -21.18
CA TRP A 95 -14.49 -1.82 -20.53
C TRP A 95 -14.40 -1.88 -19.01
N SER A 96 -13.90 -3.00 -18.46
CA SER A 96 -13.74 -3.16 -17.01
C SER A 96 -12.64 -2.26 -16.43
N PHE A 97 -11.60 -1.96 -17.19
CA PHE A 97 -10.58 -1.00 -16.79
C PHE A 97 -11.12 0.43 -16.81
N GLY A 98 -11.80 0.84 -17.88
CA GLY A 98 -12.37 2.19 -18.03
C GLY A 98 -13.35 2.53 -16.92
N LYS A 99 -14.33 1.66 -16.65
CA LYS A 99 -15.34 1.87 -15.59
C LYS A 99 -14.75 1.98 -14.17
N ARG A 100 -13.53 1.47 -13.96
CA ARG A 100 -12.85 1.42 -12.64
C ARG A 100 -11.81 2.55 -12.47
N THR A 101 -11.44 3.24 -13.55
CA THR A 101 -10.33 4.21 -13.57
C THR A 101 -10.80 5.61 -13.99
N TYR A 102 -10.46 6.05 -15.20
CA TYR A 102 -10.68 7.38 -15.77
C TYR A 102 -11.46 7.32 -17.10
N GLY A 103 -12.33 6.33 -17.29
CA GLY A 103 -13.19 6.30 -18.47
C GLY A 103 -14.17 7.49 -18.51
N GLU A 104 -14.60 7.88 -19.71
CA GLU A 104 -15.56 8.96 -19.89
C GLU A 104 -16.96 8.54 -19.42
N ALA A 105 -17.61 9.34 -18.58
CA ALA A 105 -18.88 8.96 -17.96
C ALA A 105 -20.00 8.64 -18.97
N GLU A 106 -19.94 9.23 -20.17
CA GLU A 106 -20.91 9.04 -21.26
C GLU A 106 -20.83 7.65 -21.89
N ASP A 107 -19.67 7.00 -21.84
CA ASP A 107 -19.43 5.66 -22.41
C ASP A 107 -19.92 4.51 -21.50
N PHE A 108 -20.34 4.84 -20.27
CA PHE A 108 -20.74 3.85 -19.27
C PHE A 108 -22.18 4.07 -18.78
N PRO A 109 -22.83 3.03 -18.23
CA PRO A 109 -24.14 3.19 -17.62
C PRO A 109 -24.17 4.33 -16.57
N PRO A 110 -25.26 5.12 -16.48
CA PRO A 110 -25.32 6.32 -15.63
C PRO A 110 -24.96 6.10 -14.14
N VAL A 111 -25.10 4.87 -13.64
CA VAL A 111 -24.69 4.49 -12.27
C VAL A 111 -23.20 4.73 -11.99
N TYR A 112 -22.35 4.72 -13.02
CA TYR A 112 -20.91 4.97 -12.88
C TYR A 112 -20.52 6.45 -13.04
N ALA A 113 -21.44 7.33 -13.48
CA ALA A 113 -21.10 8.71 -13.79
C ALA A 113 -20.51 9.46 -12.58
N ALA A 114 -21.07 9.27 -11.39
CA ALA A 114 -20.57 9.92 -10.17
C ALA A 114 -19.13 9.49 -9.82
N SER A 115 -18.78 8.22 -10.00
CA SER A 115 -17.44 7.72 -9.70
C SER A 115 -16.40 8.10 -10.76
N LEU A 116 -16.81 8.12 -12.03
CA LEU A 116 -15.98 8.54 -13.15
C LEU A 116 -15.72 10.05 -13.14
N ASN A 117 -16.68 10.86 -12.68
CA ASN A 117 -16.53 12.31 -12.53
C ASN A 117 -15.91 12.74 -11.19
N ALA A 118 -15.75 11.83 -10.22
CA ALA A 118 -15.16 12.16 -8.93
C ALA A 118 -13.69 12.60 -9.06
N GLY A 119 -13.30 13.64 -8.33
CA GLY A 119 -11.91 14.09 -8.28
C GLY A 119 -11.00 13.09 -7.57
N THR A 120 -9.79 12.88 -8.09
CA THR A 120 -8.82 11.97 -7.46
C THR A 120 -8.47 12.41 -6.05
N LEU A 121 -8.32 13.73 -5.84
CA LEU A 121 -8.04 14.29 -4.51
C LEU A 121 -9.19 14.06 -3.53
N SER A 122 -10.45 14.18 -3.96
CA SER A 122 -11.60 13.94 -3.08
C SER A 122 -11.70 12.46 -2.69
N VAL A 123 -11.34 11.54 -3.58
CA VAL A 123 -11.25 10.11 -3.27
C VAL A 123 -10.17 9.89 -2.21
N VAL A 124 -8.95 10.41 -2.40
CA VAL A 124 -7.87 10.27 -1.41
C VAL A 124 -8.24 10.87 -0.06
N ILE A 125 -8.85 12.06 -0.03
CA ILE A 125 -9.32 12.72 1.21
C ILE A 125 -10.36 11.86 1.92
N THR A 126 -11.28 11.24 1.17
CA THR A 126 -12.25 10.28 1.73
C THR A 126 -11.54 9.15 2.49
N TYR A 127 -10.49 8.59 1.90
CA TYR A 127 -9.72 7.52 2.54
C TYR A 127 -8.88 7.96 3.73
N MET A 128 -8.35 9.19 3.71
CA MET A 128 -7.61 9.77 4.85
C MET A 128 -8.54 10.08 6.02
N ASN A 129 -9.78 10.49 5.75
CA ASN A 129 -10.79 10.81 6.75
C ASN A 129 -11.51 9.58 7.32
N GLY A 130 -11.25 8.40 6.76
CA GLY A 130 -11.78 7.12 7.24
C GLY A 130 -11.44 6.84 8.69
N VAL A 131 -12.35 6.14 9.35
CA VAL A 131 -12.17 5.70 10.74
C VAL A 131 -11.41 4.37 10.72
N PHE A 132 -10.21 4.36 11.31
CA PHE A 132 -9.43 3.16 11.56
C PHE A 132 -10.03 2.36 12.72
N PHE A 133 -10.40 3.04 13.81
CA PHE A 133 -10.99 2.41 14.98
C PHE A 133 -11.97 3.35 15.68
N ASN A 134 -13.15 2.83 16.06
CA ASN A 134 -14.18 3.61 16.74
C ASN A 134 -14.42 3.07 18.16
N LEU A 135 -13.83 3.75 19.16
CA LEU A 135 -13.99 3.41 20.58
C LEU A 135 -15.41 3.67 21.10
N ASN A 136 -16.23 4.47 20.41
CA ASN A 136 -17.64 4.68 20.81
C ASN A 136 -18.47 3.39 20.77
N ASN A 137 -18.02 2.38 20.02
CA ASN A 137 -18.69 1.07 19.99
C ASN A 137 -18.53 0.31 21.31
N TYR A 138 -17.58 0.72 22.16
CA TYR A 138 -17.25 0.05 23.43
C TYR A 138 -17.44 0.98 24.64
N LEU A 139 -17.35 2.28 24.44
CA LEU A 139 -17.44 3.30 25.50
C LEU A 139 -18.62 4.23 25.20
N SER A 140 -19.58 4.29 26.13
CA SER A 140 -20.69 5.26 26.05
C SER A 140 -20.27 6.56 26.74
N ILE A 141 -19.88 7.55 25.94
CA ILE A 141 -19.52 8.90 26.42
C ILE A 141 -20.46 9.90 25.75
N SER A 142 -21.16 10.70 26.56
CA SER A 142 -22.15 11.69 26.12
C SER A 142 -21.55 12.99 25.58
N ASN A 143 -20.25 13.23 25.77
CA ASN A 143 -19.58 14.43 25.30
C ASN A 143 -19.23 14.30 23.79
N ASP A 144 -19.86 15.13 22.96
CA ASP A 144 -19.71 15.10 21.50
C ASP A 144 -18.27 15.34 21.02
N PHE A 145 -17.50 16.18 21.71
CA PHE A 145 -16.10 16.42 21.36
C PHE A 145 -15.27 15.18 21.60
N VAL A 146 -15.39 14.57 22.78
CA VAL A 146 -14.67 13.32 23.12
C VAL A 146 -15.08 12.19 22.18
N SER A 147 -16.38 12.03 21.95
CA SER A 147 -16.94 10.99 21.08
C SER A 147 -16.45 11.12 19.63
N ASN A 148 -16.51 12.31 19.05
CA ASN A 148 -16.20 12.48 17.63
C ASN A 148 -14.71 12.67 17.34
N PHE A 149 -13.95 13.27 18.26
CA PHE A 149 -12.53 13.57 18.04
C PHE A 149 -11.60 12.51 18.64
N LEU A 150 -11.75 12.18 19.93
CA LEU A 150 -10.84 11.26 20.64
C LEU A 150 -11.17 9.80 20.37
N LEU A 151 -12.46 9.44 20.37
CA LEU A 151 -12.88 8.04 20.26
C LEU A 151 -12.95 7.52 18.81
N LYS A 152 -13.09 8.39 17.81
CA LYS A 152 -13.01 8.01 16.39
C LYS A 152 -11.61 8.22 15.85
N ILE A 153 -10.76 7.21 15.97
CA ILE A 153 -9.38 7.24 15.46
C ILE A 153 -9.44 7.17 13.94
N ARG A 154 -9.04 8.26 13.27
CA ARG A 154 -9.00 8.37 11.81
C ARG A 154 -7.61 8.09 11.25
N TYR A 155 -7.52 7.70 9.98
CA TYR A 155 -6.24 7.40 9.33
C TYR A 155 -5.27 8.58 9.31
N TYR A 156 -5.75 9.81 9.09
CA TYR A 156 -4.87 10.97 9.12
C TYR A 156 -4.23 11.22 10.50
N TYR A 157 -4.91 10.89 11.61
CA TYR A 157 -4.30 10.96 12.95
C TYR A 157 -3.09 10.03 13.05
N LEU A 158 -3.22 8.82 12.51
CA LEU A 158 -2.16 7.82 12.52
C LEU A 158 -1.00 8.23 11.61
N ILE A 159 -1.29 8.84 10.45
CA ILE A 159 -0.26 9.40 9.57
C ILE A 159 0.52 10.49 10.33
N VAL A 160 -0.15 11.45 10.98
CA VAL A 160 0.53 12.51 11.76
C VAL A 160 1.36 11.91 12.91
N LEU A 161 0.82 10.90 13.60
CA LEU A 161 1.55 10.17 14.63
C LEU A 161 2.82 9.52 14.05
N PHE A 162 2.73 8.83 12.91
CA PHE A 162 3.89 8.20 12.28
C PHE A 162 4.93 9.22 11.79
N ILE A 163 4.53 10.43 11.36
CA ILE A 163 5.46 11.53 11.07
C ILE A 163 6.22 11.91 12.34
N ALA A 164 5.51 12.17 13.44
CA ALA A 164 6.12 12.55 14.72
C ALA A 164 7.07 11.45 15.22
N MET A 165 6.65 10.19 15.21
CA MET A 165 7.48 9.06 15.64
C MET A 165 8.70 8.86 14.72
N SER A 166 8.56 9.04 13.40
CA SER A 166 9.69 9.01 12.47
C SER A 166 10.72 10.10 12.80
N ALA A 167 10.27 11.32 13.08
CA ALA A 167 11.14 12.43 13.44
C ALA A 167 11.88 12.20 14.77
N LEU A 168 11.20 11.65 15.78
CA LEU A 168 11.81 11.28 17.05
C LEU A 168 12.83 10.15 16.89
N LEU A 169 12.49 9.11 16.13
CA LEU A 169 13.36 7.96 15.88
C LEU A 169 14.61 8.37 15.08
N TRP A 170 14.47 9.29 14.13
CA TRP A 170 15.58 9.84 13.36
C TRP A 170 16.60 10.59 14.24
N ARG A 171 16.12 11.27 15.28
CA ARG A 171 16.95 12.00 16.25
C ARG A 171 17.53 11.11 17.36
N GLY A 172 17.10 9.85 17.45
CA GLY A 172 17.53 8.88 18.46
C GLY A 172 18.99 8.43 18.32
N ASN A 173 19.48 7.73 19.34
CA ASN A 173 20.91 7.39 19.49
C ASN A 173 21.44 6.43 18.40
N ALA A 174 22.76 6.50 18.17
CA ALA A 174 23.44 6.07 16.95
C ALA A 174 23.55 4.57 16.70
N GLU A 175 23.44 3.74 17.73
CA GLU A 175 23.86 2.32 17.68
C GLU A 175 23.10 1.48 16.64
N ARG A 176 21.84 1.84 16.34
CA ARG A 176 20.99 1.17 15.32
C ARG A 176 20.45 2.12 14.25
N ARG A 177 21.07 3.29 14.09
CA ARG A 177 20.56 4.37 13.23
C ARG A 177 20.25 3.91 11.80
N HIS A 178 21.10 3.07 11.21
CA HIS A 178 20.91 2.55 9.84
C HIS A 178 19.62 1.72 9.69
N HIS A 179 19.29 0.87 10.68
CA HIS A 179 18.05 0.08 10.68
C HIS A 179 16.82 0.97 10.81
N TYR A 180 16.89 2.01 11.64
CA TYR A 180 15.81 2.97 11.80
C TYR A 180 15.58 3.80 10.55
N ILE A 181 16.65 4.25 9.89
CA ILE A 181 16.56 4.97 8.61
C ILE A 181 15.90 4.06 7.57
N ALA A 182 16.35 2.81 7.43
CA ALA A 182 15.74 1.85 6.51
C ALA A 182 14.25 1.62 6.80
N LEU A 183 13.87 1.48 8.08
CA LEU A 183 12.47 1.31 8.49
C LEU A 183 11.62 2.54 8.18
N ILE A 184 12.10 3.74 8.46
CA ILE A 184 11.40 5.00 8.16
C ILE A 184 11.14 5.10 6.66
N TRP A 185 12.17 4.88 5.83
CA TRP A 185 12.01 4.94 4.38
C TRP A 185 11.08 3.85 3.84
N ALA A 186 11.17 2.63 4.35
CA ALA A 186 10.25 1.55 3.99
C ALA A 186 8.80 1.91 4.35
N THR A 187 8.59 2.54 5.52
CA THR A 187 7.27 3.02 5.96
C THR A 187 6.71 4.05 4.99
N TRP A 188 7.46 5.10 4.67
CA TRP A 188 6.96 6.16 3.79
C TRP A 188 6.81 5.70 2.33
N PHE A 189 7.73 4.85 1.85
CA PHE A 189 7.56 4.22 0.54
C PHE A 189 6.30 3.35 0.49
N SER A 190 5.99 2.62 1.57
CA SER A 190 4.81 1.76 1.61
C SER A 190 3.48 2.52 1.55
N MET A 191 3.46 3.82 1.86
CA MET A 191 2.28 4.68 1.65
C MET A 191 1.89 4.77 0.17
N LEU A 192 2.86 4.60 -0.75
CA LEU A 192 2.59 4.58 -2.18
C LEU A 192 1.72 3.38 -2.59
N ALA A 193 1.68 2.30 -1.82
CA ALA A 193 0.87 1.13 -2.13
C ALA A 193 -0.64 1.46 -2.14
N PRO A 194 -1.27 1.90 -1.03
CA PRO A 194 -2.67 2.31 -1.05
C PRO A 194 -2.93 3.49 -2.00
N LEU A 195 -2.02 4.48 -2.04
CA LEU A 195 -2.18 5.64 -2.92
C LEU A 195 -2.20 5.24 -4.41
N SER A 196 -1.41 4.25 -4.81
CA SER A 196 -1.40 3.77 -6.20
C SER A 196 -2.80 3.35 -6.65
N TRP A 197 -3.56 2.69 -5.78
CA TRP A 197 -4.91 2.23 -6.09
C TRP A 197 -5.91 3.38 -6.04
N PHE A 198 -5.88 4.21 -4.99
CA PHE A 198 -6.79 5.35 -4.88
C PHE A 198 -6.64 6.35 -6.04
N VAL A 199 -5.43 6.47 -6.60
CA VAL A 199 -5.14 7.33 -7.73
C VAL A 199 -5.50 6.66 -9.06
N ILE A 200 -5.03 5.45 -9.32
CA ILE A 200 -5.24 4.80 -10.64
C ILE A 200 -6.68 4.32 -10.78
N PHE A 201 -7.23 3.69 -9.74
CA PHE A 201 -8.56 3.10 -9.70
C PHE A 201 -9.56 3.97 -8.92
N LYS A 202 -9.50 5.30 -9.14
CA LYS A 202 -10.29 6.28 -8.38
C LYS A 202 -11.80 5.98 -8.40
N ALA A 203 -12.34 5.58 -9.56
CA ALA A 203 -13.77 5.34 -9.71
C ALA A 203 -14.20 4.07 -8.96
N HIS A 204 -13.36 3.03 -8.98
CA HIS A 204 -13.59 1.85 -8.15
C HIS A 204 -13.56 2.20 -6.66
N SER A 205 -12.55 2.94 -6.21
CA SER A 205 -12.45 3.38 -4.82
C SER A 205 -13.65 4.24 -4.41
N TYR A 206 -14.10 5.18 -5.24
CA TYR A 206 -15.31 5.97 -4.96
C TYR A 206 -16.54 5.11 -4.66
N ILE A 207 -16.74 4.00 -5.38
CA ILE A 207 -17.87 3.09 -5.17
C ILE A 207 -17.64 2.20 -3.94
N HIS A 208 -16.43 1.69 -3.77
CA HIS A 208 -16.09 0.65 -2.81
C HIS A 208 -15.49 1.22 -1.51
N THR A 209 -16.13 2.24 -0.93
CA THR A 209 -15.70 2.88 0.32
C THR A 209 -15.75 1.94 1.52
N HIS A 210 -16.65 0.95 1.54
CA HIS A 210 -16.76 -0.03 2.62
C HIS A 210 -15.57 -1.00 2.72
N MET A 211 -14.85 -1.27 1.62
CA MET A 211 -13.78 -2.28 1.57
C MET A 211 -12.40 -1.70 1.31
N SER A 212 -12.28 -0.63 0.53
CA SER A 212 -10.98 -0.10 0.09
C SER A 212 -10.17 0.55 1.22
N PHE A 213 -10.75 0.79 2.41
CA PHE A 213 -9.98 1.20 3.60
C PHE A 213 -8.95 0.15 4.03
N LEU A 214 -9.16 -1.13 3.67
CA LEU A 214 -8.21 -2.21 3.94
C LEU A 214 -6.83 -1.93 3.33
N LEU A 215 -6.74 -1.14 2.25
CA LEU A 215 -5.47 -0.86 1.58
C LEU A 215 -4.48 -0.10 2.45
N TRP A 216 -4.97 0.73 3.38
CA TRP A 216 -4.08 1.36 4.37
C TRP A 216 -3.32 0.33 5.19
N GLN A 217 -3.93 -0.84 5.44
CA GLN A 217 -3.32 -1.91 6.22
C GLN A 217 -2.18 -2.64 5.47
N MET A 218 -2.06 -2.45 4.15
CA MET A 218 -1.19 -3.24 3.27
C MET A 218 -0.19 -2.36 2.49
N PRO A 219 1.04 -2.13 3.00
CA PRO A 219 1.55 -2.48 4.33
C PRO A 219 1.83 -1.24 5.19
N PHE A 220 1.27 -0.08 4.84
CA PHE A 220 1.61 1.20 5.46
C PHE A 220 1.38 1.24 6.97
N MET A 221 0.19 0.85 7.43
CA MET A 221 -0.11 0.83 8.87
C MET A 221 0.81 -0.13 9.64
N LEU A 222 1.14 -1.29 9.05
CA LEU A 222 2.04 -2.27 9.66
C LEU A 222 3.42 -1.67 9.94
N PHE A 223 4.03 -1.02 8.95
CA PHE A 223 5.33 -0.37 9.12
C PHE A 223 5.26 0.88 10.01
N GLY A 224 4.17 1.64 9.94
CA GLY A 224 3.94 2.78 10.83
C GLY A 224 3.93 2.38 12.31
N PHE A 225 3.24 1.28 12.66
CA PHE A 225 3.29 0.73 14.01
C PHE A 225 4.67 0.18 14.39
N ALA A 226 5.43 -0.37 13.42
CA ALA A 226 6.81 -0.78 13.67
C ALA A 226 7.73 0.42 13.98
N VAL A 227 7.54 1.57 13.32
CA VAL A 227 8.24 2.83 13.65
C VAL A 227 7.88 3.29 15.05
N LEU A 228 6.58 3.28 15.39
CA LEU A 228 6.10 3.65 16.73
C LEU A 228 6.74 2.76 17.81
N GLY A 229 6.68 1.44 17.65
CA GLY A 229 7.28 0.49 18.59
C GLY A 229 8.79 0.66 18.71
N SER A 230 9.49 0.85 17.59
CA SER A 230 10.94 1.08 17.57
C SER A 230 11.34 2.35 18.33
N THR A 231 10.54 3.41 18.20
CA THR A 231 10.76 4.69 18.91
C THR A 231 10.59 4.53 20.41
N VAL A 232 9.53 3.87 20.86
CA VAL A 232 9.27 3.59 22.28
C VAL A 232 10.43 2.78 22.88
N ILE A 233 10.92 1.77 22.17
CA ILE A 233 12.06 0.95 22.62
C ILE A 233 13.35 1.78 22.68
N ALA A 234 13.62 2.60 21.66
CA ALA A 234 14.82 3.44 21.62
C ALA A 234 14.86 4.45 22.78
N TRP A 235 13.72 5.08 23.08
CA TRP A 235 13.60 6.03 24.18
C TRP A 235 13.72 5.37 25.56
N THR A 236 13.05 4.24 25.79
CA THR A 236 13.10 3.53 27.08
C THR A 236 14.48 2.96 27.41
N LYS A 237 15.28 2.59 26.41
CA LYS A 237 16.68 2.20 26.62
C LYS A 237 17.59 3.39 26.89
N GLY A 238 17.37 4.51 26.19
CA GLY A 238 18.13 5.75 26.40
C GLY A 238 17.98 6.30 27.82
N THR A 239 16.78 6.24 28.40
CA THR A 239 16.55 6.67 29.79
C THR A 239 17.25 5.78 30.81
N LYS A 240 17.26 4.45 30.60
CA LYS A 240 17.97 3.50 31.48
C LYS A 240 19.49 3.71 31.50
N GLN A 241 20.11 3.98 30.34
CA GLN A 241 21.55 4.26 30.28
C GLN A 241 21.92 5.59 30.95
N LYS A 242 21.05 6.61 30.88
CA LYS A 242 21.31 7.90 31.52
C LYS A 242 21.22 7.81 33.05
N GLY A 243 20.22 7.08 33.57
CA GLY A 243 20.05 6.87 35.01
C GLY A 243 21.17 6.05 35.68
N SER A 244 21.88 5.19 34.94
CA SER A 244 23.04 4.47 35.50
C SER A 244 24.33 5.30 35.52
N MET A 245 24.42 6.37 34.74
CA MET A 245 25.57 7.29 34.74
C MET A 245 25.43 8.40 35.78
N GLU A 246 24.21 8.75 36.19
CA GLU A 246 23.95 9.76 37.23
C GLU A 246 23.96 9.15 38.66
N GLY A 247 24.08 7.81 38.78
CA GLY A 247 24.12 7.08 40.05
C GLY A 247 25.50 6.52 40.43
N LEU A 248 26.56 6.90 39.71
CA LEU A 248 27.97 6.64 40.01
C LEU A 248 28.66 7.96 40.35
#